data_AF-A0A316HQ90-F1
#
_entry.id   AF-A0A316HQ90-F1
#
_cell.length_a   1.000
_cell.length_b   1.000
_cell.length_c   1.000
_cell.angle_alpha   90.00
_cell.angle_beta   90.00
_cell.angle_gamma   90.00
#
_symmetry.space_group_name_H-M   'P 1'
#
loop_
_entity.id
_entity.type
_entity.pdbx_description
1 polymer ?
#
loop_
_entity_poly.entity_id
_entity_poly.type
_entity_poly.pdbx_seq_one_letter_code
_entity_poly.pdbx_strand_id
1 'polypeptide(L)'
;MFTMTRPQALSITLPSYKDDSVRITASDSVRITASDSVRITAADSVRITAADSVRITMADSVRITASDSVRITMSDSVRITAREDSVRITARQDSVRITAREDSVRITASDSVRITMDDSVRITAQDSVRITMDDSVRITAQDSVRITMDDSVRITAHDDSVRITAQDSVRITMDDSVRITAHGDSVRITVLDDSVRITARQDDFSLAA
;
A
#
# COMPACT_ATOMS: atom_id res chain seq x y z
N MET A 1 28.39 12.45 0.68
CA MET A 1 27.21 12.91 -0.12
C MET A 1 27.59 12.96 -1.60
N PHE A 2 27.15 11.97 -2.37
CA PHE A 2 27.31 11.95 -3.83
C PHE A 2 26.11 12.62 -4.50
N THR A 3 26.35 13.63 -5.34
CA THR A 3 25.33 14.30 -6.15
C THR A 3 25.59 14.05 -7.64
N MET A 4 24.63 13.45 -8.32
CA MET A 4 24.72 13.21 -9.76
C MET A 4 23.53 13.87 -10.47
N THR A 5 23.82 14.77 -11.40
CA THR A 5 22.86 15.51 -12.21
C THR A 5 23.08 15.16 -13.68
N ARG A 6 22.09 14.52 -14.32
CA ARG A 6 22.00 14.13 -15.75
C ARG A 6 22.77 12.87 -16.20
N PRO A 7 22.37 11.67 -15.77
CA PRO A 7 22.54 10.49 -16.61
C PRO A 7 21.48 10.45 -17.72
N GLN A 8 21.88 10.26 -18.97
CA GLN A 8 21.03 9.67 -20.01
C GLN A 8 20.98 8.16 -19.74
N ALA A 9 19.79 7.55 -19.67
CA ALA A 9 19.54 6.10 -19.52
C ALA A 9 20.74 5.27 -18.99
N LEU A 10 20.95 5.24 -17.67
CA LEU A 10 22.19 4.73 -17.08
C LEU A 10 21.91 3.73 -15.96
N SER A 11 22.66 2.63 -15.97
CA SER A 11 22.73 1.67 -14.86
C SER A 11 23.83 2.11 -13.91
N ILE A 12 23.46 2.56 -12.72
CA ILE A 12 24.38 3.08 -11.70
C ILE A 12 24.47 2.03 -10.58
N THR A 13 25.68 1.55 -10.34
CA THR A 13 26.00 0.73 -9.15
C THR A 13 26.86 1.59 -8.25
N LEU A 14 26.37 1.90 -7.05
CA LEU A 14 27.09 2.72 -6.11
C LEU A 14 27.85 1.81 -5.14
N PRO A 15 29.17 2.02 -4.98
CA PRO A 15 29.95 1.29 -3.99
C PRO A 15 29.43 1.58 -2.57
N SER A 16 29.46 0.56 -1.71
CA SER A 16 29.20 0.71 -0.28
C SER A 16 30.32 1.53 0.33
N TYR A 17 30.01 2.76 0.71
CA TYR A 17 30.87 3.60 1.55
C TYR A 17 30.10 3.84 2.83
N LYS A 18 30.64 3.35 3.96
CA LYS A 18 30.04 3.52 5.28
C LYS A 18 29.54 4.96 5.47
N ASP A 19 28.23 5.10 5.72
CA ASP A 19 27.52 6.33 6.09
C ASP A 19 27.22 7.37 5.00
N ASP A 20 27.32 7.05 3.71
CA ASP A 20 27.06 8.04 2.66
C ASP A 20 25.65 7.97 2.06
N SER A 21 24.84 9.01 2.31
CA SER A 21 23.58 9.20 1.59
C SER A 21 23.81 9.67 0.15
N VAL A 22 23.07 9.07 -0.78
CA VAL A 22 23.19 9.34 -2.21
C VAL A 22 22.04 10.22 -2.66
N ARG A 23 22.33 11.28 -3.43
CA ARG A 23 21.30 12.10 -4.09
C ARG A 23 21.44 12.07 -5.61
N ILE A 24 20.39 11.62 -6.30
CA ILE A 24 20.36 11.52 -7.76
C ILE A 24 19.22 12.37 -8.31
N THR A 25 19.54 13.18 -9.33
CA THR A 25 18.54 13.88 -10.14
C THR A 25 18.70 13.45 -11.60
N ALA A 26 17.64 12.86 -12.15
CA ALA A 26 17.60 12.38 -13.52
C ALA A 26 16.36 12.89 -14.27
N SER A 27 16.48 13.01 -15.59
CA SER A 27 15.34 13.34 -16.46
C SER A 27 14.84 12.11 -17.21
N ASP A 28 15.73 11.17 -17.54
CA ASP A 28 15.40 9.93 -18.23
C ASP A 28 15.31 8.74 -17.26
N SER A 29 14.99 7.58 -17.80
CA SER A 29 14.92 6.31 -17.05
C SER A 29 16.24 5.96 -16.36
N VAL A 30 16.18 5.51 -15.10
CA VAL A 30 17.38 5.14 -14.32
C VAL A 30 17.24 3.77 -13.67
N ARG A 31 18.35 3.01 -13.65
CA ARG A 31 18.50 1.83 -12.82
C ARG A 31 19.58 2.05 -11.77
N ILE A 32 19.24 1.89 -10.50
CA ILE A 32 20.14 2.16 -9.37
C ILE A 32 20.25 0.91 -8.48
N THR A 33 21.48 0.54 -8.15
CA THR A 33 21.80 -0.41 -7.08
C THR A 33 22.67 0.30 -6.05
N ALA A 34 22.22 0.35 -4.80
CA ALA A 34 22.92 0.99 -3.69
C ALA A 34 22.88 0.09 -2.46
N SER A 35 23.89 0.18 -1.60
CA SER A 35 23.84 -0.43 -0.26
C SER A 35 23.25 0.55 0.74
N ASP A 36 23.65 1.82 0.67
CA ASP A 36 23.25 2.86 1.62
C ASP A 36 21.96 3.62 1.20
N SER A 37 21.53 4.54 2.07
CA SER A 37 20.32 5.36 1.87
C SER A 37 20.32 6.17 0.58
N VAL A 38 19.20 6.13 -0.15
CA VAL A 38 19.08 6.77 -1.48
C VAL A 38 17.95 7.80 -1.53
N ARG A 39 18.26 9.00 -2.04
CA ARG A 39 17.27 10.02 -2.40
C ARG A 39 17.28 10.31 -3.90
N ILE A 40 16.15 10.07 -4.57
CA ILE A 40 16.04 10.28 -6.02
C ILE A 40 14.93 11.26 -6.37
N THR A 41 15.21 12.11 -7.35
CA THR A 41 14.22 12.89 -8.09
C THR A 41 14.35 12.56 -9.58
N ALA A 42 13.31 11.99 -10.18
CA ALA A 42 13.30 11.63 -11.60
C ALA A 42 12.00 12.04 -12.29
N ALA A 43 12.04 12.33 -13.59
CA ALA A 43 10.82 12.59 -14.37
C ALA A 43 10.24 11.27 -14.91
N ASP A 44 11.09 10.43 -15.49
CA ASP A 44 10.73 9.13 -16.07
C ASP A 44 10.81 7.95 -15.08
N SER A 45 10.51 6.77 -15.62
CA SER A 45 10.56 5.45 -15.00
C SER A 45 11.88 5.14 -14.25
N VAL A 46 11.78 4.67 -13.00
CA VAL A 46 12.97 4.29 -12.21
C VAL A 46 12.88 2.89 -11.62
N ARG A 47 14.02 2.17 -11.68
CA ARG A 47 14.20 0.88 -11.01
C ARG A 47 15.30 0.95 -9.96
N ILE A 48 14.97 0.64 -8.71
CA ILE A 48 15.91 0.73 -7.59
C ILE A 48 16.01 -0.61 -6.87
N THR A 49 17.24 -0.95 -6.48
CA THR A 49 17.54 -1.95 -5.47
C THR A 49 18.42 -1.31 -4.42
N ALA A 50 17.91 -1.18 -3.20
CA ALA A 50 18.64 -0.63 -2.05
C ALA A 50 18.60 -1.63 -0.88
N ALA A 51 19.63 -1.66 -0.05
CA ALA A 51 19.51 -2.32 1.25
C ALA A 51 18.81 -1.37 2.23
N ASP A 52 19.32 -0.15 2.36
CA ASP A 52 18.78 0.83 3.31
C ASP A 52 17.53 1.61 2.81
N SER A 53 17.22 2.68 3.55
CA SER A 53 16.12 3.61 3.31
C SER A 53 16.11 4.25 1.92
N VAL A 54 14.92 4.32 1.31
CA VAL A 54 14.72 4.90 -0.01
C VAL A 54 13.71 6.04 0.04
N ARG A 55 14.11 7.23 -0.42
CA ARG A 55 13.20 8.38 -0.60
C ARG A 55 13.13 8.83 -2.06
N ILE A 56 11.92 8.80 -2.60
CA ILE A 56 11.68 9.04 -4.03
C ILE A 56 10.63 10.13 -4.25
N THR A 57 10.89 10.97 -5.25
CA THR A 57 9.90 11.91 -5.81
C THR A 57 9.96 11.85 -7.33
N MET A 58 8.90 11.36 -7.98
CA MET A 58 8.88 11.10 -9.43
C MET A 58 7.56 11.48 -10.09
N ALA A 59 7.54 11.64 -11.42
CA ALA A 59 6.30 11.83 -12.16
C ALA A 59 5.72 10.50 -12.67
N ASP A 60 6.56 9.69 -13.31
CA ASP A 60 6.19 8.42 -13.94
C ASP A 60 6.32 7.21 -12.97
N SER A 61 6.39 6.00 -13.53
CA SER A 61 6.38 4.72 -12.83
C SER A 61 7.64 4.41 -12.03
N VAL A 62 7.49 3.61 -10.96
CA VAL A 62 8.65 3.19 -10.16
C VAL A 62 8.57 1.73 -9.72
N ARG A 63 9.71 1.05 -9.81
CA ARG A 63 9.90 -0.31 -9.28
C ARG A 63 11.02 -0.33 -8.25
N ILE A 64 10.68 -0.65 -7.01
CA ILE A 64 11.63 -0.63 -5.89
C ILE A 64 11.73 -2.01 -5.25
N THR A 65 12.95 -2.39 -4.94
CA THR A 65 13.27 -3.43 -3.97
C THR A 65 14.14 -2.79 -2.89
N ALA A 66 13.62 -2.71 -1.66
CA ALA A 66 14.34 -2.18 -0.51
C ALA A 66 14.33 -3.22 0.60
N SER A 67 15.36 -3.25 1.45
CA SER A 67 15.27 -4.00 2.70
C SER A 67 14.61 -3.16 3.77
N ASP A 68 14.93 -1.86 3.90
CA ASP A 68 14.40 -0.97 4.96
C ASP A 68 13.24 -0.06 4.50
N SER A 69 13.05 1.05 5.24
CA SER A 69 12.03 2.08 5.08
C SER A 69 11.94 2.68 3.67
N VAL A 70 10.72 2.75 3.12
CA VAL A 70 10.46 3.33 1.79
C VAL A 70 9.47 4.48 1.87
N ARG A 71 9.88 5.66 1.35
CA ARG A 71 9.00 6.83 1.20
C ARG A 71 8.93 7.30 -0.25
N ILE A 72 7.74 7.22 -0.84
CA ILE A 72 7.51 7.59 -2.24
C ILE A 72 6.41 8.63 -2.36
N THR A 73 6.65 9.63 -3.18
CA THR A 73 5.63 10.52 -3.73
C THR A 73 5.74 10.50 -5.24
N MET A 74 4.67 10.14 -5.92
CA MET A 74 4.65 10.13 -7.39
C MET A 74 3.28 10.47 -7.97
N SER A 75 3.21 10.65 -9.29
CA SER A 75 1.95 10.84 -10.00
C SER A 75 1.41 9.53 -10.55
N ASP A 76 2.23 8.69 -11.16
CA ASP A 76 1.83 7.45 -11.84
C ASP A 76 1.89 6.20 -10.92
N SER A 77 2.27 5.05 -11.47
CA SER A 77 2.17 3.70 -10.91
C SER A 77 3.39 3.26 -10.11
N VAL A 78 3.16 2.42 -9.09
CA VAL A 78 4.25 1.88 -8.25
C VAL A 78 4.15 0.39 -8.06
N ARG A 79 5.32 -0.23 -8.13
CA ARG A 79 5.52 -1.57 -7.63
C ARG A 79 6.64 -1.63 -6.61
N ILE A 80 6.28 -1.98 -5.37
CA ILE A 80 7.25 -2.10 -4.28
C ILE A 80 7.35 -3.55 -3.83
N THR A 81 8.57 -3.97 -3.57
CA THR A 81 8.88 -5.13 -2.75
C THR A 81 9.79 -4.69 -1.61
N ALA A 82 9.24 -4.58 -0.39
CA ALA A 82 10.00 -4.26 0.82
C ALA A 82 10.10 -5.52 1.69
N ARG A 83 11.12 -5.63 2.55
CA ARG A 83 11.28 -6.80 3.44
C ARG A 83 11.14 -6.45 4.90
N GLU A 84 11.69 -5.32 5.31
CA GLU A 84 11.83 -4.85 6.68
C GLU A 84 11.36 -3.38 6.70
N ASP A 85 10.88 -2.88 7.84
CA ASP A 85 10.46 -1.48 8.08
C ASP A 85 9.15 -0.95 7.43
N SER A 86 8.81 0.28 7.82
CA SER A 86 7.64 1.03 7.38
C SER A 86 7.66 1.48 5.91
N VAL A 87 6.50 1.40 5.26
CA VAL A 87 6.31 1.90 3.88
C VAL A 87 5.29 3.04 3.85
N ARG A 88 5.67 4.19 3.29
CA ARG A 88 4.77 5.35 3.10
C ARG A 88 4.70 5.78 1.63
N ILE A 89 3.51 5.67 1.05
CA ILE A 89 3.29 5.95 -0.37
C ILE A 89 2.19 6.99 -0.53
N THR A 90 2.43 7.92 -1.45
CA THR A 90 1.42 8.84 -1.96
C THR A 90 1.46 8.81 -3.49
N ALA A 91 0.44 8.22 -4.09
CA ALA A 91 0.20 8.11 -5.53
C ALA A 91 -1.02 8.96 -5.90
N ARG A 92 -1.02 9.61 -7.07
CA ARG A 92 -2.08 10.56 -7.45
C ARG A 92 -2.91 10.20 -8.66
N GLN A 93 -2.46 9.33 -9.54
CA GLN A 93 -3.17 9.08 -10.80
C GLN A 93 -3.35 7.60 -11.11
N ASP A 94 -2.51 6.73 -10.56
CA ASP A 94 -2.40 5.36 -11.07
C ASP A 94 -2.28 4.31 -9.94
N SER A 95 -2.25 3.05 -10.35
CA SER A 95 -2.33 1.89 -9.47
C SER A 95 -1.11 1.71 -8.54
N VAL A 96 -1.39 1.25 -7.32
CA VAL A 96 -0.38 0.94 -6.30
C VAL A 96 -0.34 -0.56 -6.05
N ARG A 97 0.81 -1.19 -6.31
CA ARG A 97 1.05 -2.60 -5.97
C ARG A 97 2.19 -2.77 -4.97
N ILE A 98 1.89 -3.36 -3.83
CA ILE A 98 2.86 -3.59 -2.76
C ILE A 98 2.86 -5.05 -2.36
N THR A 99 4.07 -5.57 -2.15
CA THR A 99 4.29 -6.86 -1.50
C THR A 99 5.39 -6.64 -0.48
N ALA A 100 5.07 -6.78 0.80
CA ALA A 100 6.06 -6.60 1.86
C ALA A 100 5.80 -7.59 2.99
N ARG A 101 6.81 -7.83 3.84
CA ARG A 101 6.75 -8.90 4.84
C ARG A 101 6.61 -8.38 6.26
N GLU A 102 7.21 -7.24 6.60
CA GLU A 102 7.16 -6.75 7.98
C GLU A 102 7.01 -5.22 8.00
N ASP A 103 6.42 -4.74 9.09
CA ASP A 103 6.21 -3.35 9.51
C ASP A 103 5.15 -2.50 8.76
N SER A 104 4.56 -1.59 9.54
CA SER A 104 3.37 -0.81 9.19
C SER A 104 3.40 -0.07 7.84
N VAL A 105 2.26 -0.09 7.14
CA VAL A 105 2.13 0.59 5.84
C VAL A 105 1.06 1.66 5.80
N ARG A 106 1.41 2.82 5.25
CA ARG A 106 0.47 3.90 4.97
C ARG A 106 0.44 4.27 3.50
N ILE A 107 -0.72 4.09 2.89
CA ILE A 107 -0.95 4.37 1.46
C ILE A 107 -2.03 5.42 1.29
N THR A 108 -1.77 6.36 0.41
CA THR A 108 -2.77 7.24 -0.17
C THR A 108 -2.68 7.14 -1.68
N ALA A 109 -3.74 6.68 -2.33
CA ALA A 109 -3.82 6.49 -3.77
C ALA A 109 -5.14 7.08 -4.30
N SER A 110 -5.14 7.54 -5.54
CA SER A 110 -6.36 7.99 -6.22
C SER A 110 -7.00 6.93 -7.10
N ASP A 111 -6.32 5.81 -7.35
CA ASP A 111 -6.83 4.67 -8.13
C ASP A 111 -6.67 3.38 -7.29
N SER A 112 -6.63 2.24 -7.96
CA SER A 112 -6.62 0.91 -7.43
C SER A 112 -5.38 0.57 -6.58
N VAL A 113 -5.64 -0.06 -5.45
CA VAL A 113 -4.60 -0.47 -4.50
C VAL A 113 -4.62 -1.97 -4.32
N ARG A 114 -3.49 -2.64 -4.60
CA ARG A 114 -3.30 -4.07 -4.36
C ARG A 114 -2.15 -4.33 -3.39
N ILE A 115 -2.47 -4.95 -2.27
CA ILE A 115 -1.51 -5.21 -1.20
C ILE A 115 -1.50 -6.68 -0.81
N THR A 116 -0.31 -7.20 -0.54
CA THR A 116 -0.11 -8.48 0.14
C THR A 116 0.96 -8.27 1.21
N MET A 117 0.59 -8.49 2.47
CA MET A 117 1.44 -8.14 3.62
C MET A 117 1.06 -8.91 4.87
N ASP A 118 1.99 -9.06 5.82
CA ASP A 118 1.73 -9.88 7.00
C ASP A 118 1.29 -9.03 8.22
N ASP A 119 1.60 -7.71 8.23
CA ASP A 119 1.37 -6.78 9.35
C ASP A 119 0.31 -5.69 9.02
N SER A 120 0.17 -4.70 9.90
CA SER A 120 -0.84 -3.66 9.97
C SER A 120 -0.78 -2.64 8.83
N VAL A 121 -1.95 -2.33 8.25
CA VAL A 121 -2.03 -1.43 7.09
C VAL A 121 -3.12 -0.36 7.25
N ARG A 122 -2.77 0.88 6.87
CA ARG A 122 -3.70 2.00 6.71
C ARG A 122 -3.75 2.49 5.26
N ILE A 123 -4.92 2.40 4.64
CA ILE A 123 -5.14 2.80 3.24
C ILE A 123 -6.20 3.89 3.14
N THR A 124 -5.93 4.84 2.27
CA THR A 124 -6.93 5.76 1.72
C THR A 124 -6.84 5.65 0.19
N ALA A 125 -7.88 5.12 -0.44
CA ALA A 125 -8.00 4.99 -1.88
C ALA A 125 -9.28 5.71 -2.35
N GLN A 126 -9.32 6.18 -3.59
CA GLN A 126 -10.58 6.62 -4.19
C GLN A 126 -11.26 5.42 -4.86
N ASP A 127 -10.54 4.69 -5.70
CA ASP A 127 -11.12 3.55 -6.40
C ASP A 127 -11.00 2.23 -5.61
N SER A 128 -10.74 1.13 -6.32
CA SER A 128 -10.82 -0.23 -5.79
C SER A 128 -9.65 -0.65 -4.90
N VAL A 129 -9.94 -1.32 -3.79
CA VAL A 129 -8.92 -1.82 -2.84
C VAL A 129 -8.98 -3.34 -2.76
N ARG A 130 -7.85 -4.01 -3.04
CA ARG A 130 -7.68 -5.44 -2.87
C ARG A 130 -6.53 -5.77 -1.91
N ILE A 131 -6.86 -6.44 -0.81
CA ILE A 131 -5.90 -6.75 0.25
C ILE A 131 -5.93 -8.24 0.59
N THR A 132 -4.75 -8.78 0.85
CA THR A 132 -4.56 -10.08 1.48
C THR A 132 -3.52 -9.91 2.58
N MET A 133 -3.89 -10.13 3.84
CA MET A 133 -2.99 -9.90 4.98
C MET A 133 -3.36 -10.67 6.23
N ASP A 134 -2.42 -10.85 7.15
CA ASP A 134 -2.64 -11.67 8.35
C ASP A 134 -3.13 -10.83 9.54
N ASP A 135 -2.60 -9.62 9.74
CA ASP A 135 -2.93 -8.72 10.87
C ASP A 135 -4.06 -7.69 10.54
N SER A 136 -4.00 -6.50 11.14
CA SER A 136 -5.09 -5.54 11.25
C SER A 136 -5.11 -4.46 10.17
N VAL A 137 -6.30 -4.16 9.65
CA VAL A 137 -6.45 -3.22 8.52
C VAL A 137 -7.43 -2.08 8.81
N ARG A 138 -7.02 -0.88 8.41
CA ARG A 138 -7.90 0.29 8.35
C ARG A 138 -7.96 0.85 6.94
N ILE A 139 -9.16 0.84 6.36
CA ILE A 139 -9.39 1.27 4.98
C ILE A 139 -10.41 2.40 4.94
N THR A 140 -10.11 3.39 4.12
CA THR A 140 -11.08 4.35 3.58
C THR A 140 -11.01 4.26 2.06
N ALA A 141 -12.08 3.82 1.42
CA ALA A 141 -12.21 3.71 -0.03
C ALA A 141 -13.48 4.45 -0.49
N GLN A 142 -13.52 4.95 -1.73
CA GLN A 142 -14.80 5.41 -2.29
C GLN A 142 -15.49 4.25 -2.98
N ASP A 143 -14.80 3.44 -3.78
CA ASP A 143 -15.42 2.34 -4.54
C ASP A 143 -15.30 0.97 -3.84
N SER A 144 -15.25 -0.08 -4.66
CA SER A 144 -15.21 -1.49 -4.28
C SER A 144 -14.01 -1.92 -3.41
N VAL A 145 -14.29 -2.63 -2.32
CA VAL A 145 -13.27 -3.17 -1.40
C VAL A 145 -13.35 -4.69 -1.33
N ARG A 146 -12.21 -5.37 -1.57
CA ARG A 146 -12.07 -6.83 -1.40
C ARG A 146 -10.93 -7.17 -0.45
N ILE A 147 -11.25 -7.83 0.66
CA ILE A 147 -10.28 -8.18 1.70
C ILE A 147 -10.34 -9.66 2.02
N THR A 148 -9.18 -10.25 2.24
CA THR A 148 -9.01 -11.58 2.84
C THR A 148 -7.96 -11.47 3.92
N MET A 149 -8.29 -11.87 5.14
CA MET A 149 -7.42 -11.67 6.29
C MET A 149 -7.77 -12.55 7.47
N ASP A 150 -6.85 -12.62 8.44
CA ASP A 150 -7.01 -13.43 9.64
C ASP A 150 -7.45 -12.62 10.87
N ASP A 151 -6.93 -11.42 11.13
CA ASP A 151 -7.27 -10.63 12.33
C ASP A 151 -8.44 -9.61 12.12
N SER A 152 -8.21 -8.34 12.49
CA SER A 152 -9.23 -7.31 12.74
C SER A 152 -9.33 -6.25 11.63
N VAL A 153 -10.55 -5.90 11.21
CA VAL A 153 -10.77 -4.96 10.10
C VAL A 153 -11.71 -3.83 10.45
N ARG A 154 -11.28 -2.63 10.05
CA ARG A 154 -12.12 -1.44 10.04
C ARG A 154 -12.19 -0.82 8.65
N ILE A 155 -13.38 -0.78 8.08
CA ILE A 155 -13.64 -0.18 6.75
C ILE A 155 -14.62 0.97 6.88
N THR A 156 -14.32 2.02 6.13
CA THR A 156 -15.29 3.03 5.72
C THR A 156 -15.26 3.07 4.20
N ALA A 157 -16.35 2.67 3.55
CA ALA A 157 -16.51 2.68 2.09
C ALA A 157 -17.76 3.49 1.75
N HIS A 158 -17.84 4.11 0.58
CA HIS A 158 -19.00 4.95 0.23
C HIS A 158 -19.83 4.36 -0.92
N ASP A 159 -19.22 3.78 -1.95
CA ASP A 159 -19.89 3.34 -3.17
C ASP A 159 -19.53 1.88 -3.54
N ASP A 160 -20.42 1.25 -4.32
CA ASP A 160 -20.37 -0.11 -4.89
C ASP A 160 -20.58 -1.29 -3.92
N SER A 161 -19.47 -1.90 -3.47
CA SER A 161 -19.53 -3.22 -2.89
C SER A 161 -18.31 -3.54 -2.02
N VAL A 162 -18.58 -4.12 -0.86
CA VAL A 162 -17.55 -4.55 0.07
C VAL A 162 -17.63 -6.06 0.25
N ARG A 163 -16.58 -6.78 -0.13
CA ARG A 163 -16.45 -8.22 0.07
C ARG A 163 -15.31 -8.56 1.03
N ILE A 164 -15.65 -9.16 2.16
CA ILE A 164 -14.68 -9.46 3.22
C ILE A 164 -14.71 -10.94 3.57
N THR A 165 -13.52 -11.49 3.80
CA THR A 165 -13.30 -12.74 4.51
C THR A 165 -12.32 -12.46 5.64
N ALA A 166 -12.77 -12.60 6.89
CA ALA A 166 -11.99 -12.30 8.11
C ALA A 166 -12.17 -13.42 9.15
N GLN A 167 -11.15 -13.71 9.97
CA GLN A 167 -11.27 -14.71 11.05
C GLN A 167 -11.53 -14.09 12.43
N ASP A 168 -11.30 -12.80 12.64
CA ASP A 168 -11.59 -12.13 13.91
C ASP A 168 -12.65 -11.00 13.78
N SER A 169 -12.33 -9.78 14.23
CA SER A 169 -13.27 -8.68 14.42
C SER A 169 -13.51 -7.87 13.14
N VAL A 170 -14.77 -7.61 12.79
CA VAL A 170 -15.15 -6.86 11.58
C VAL A 170 -16.00 -5.65 11.93
N ARG A 171 -15.51 -4.44 11.62
CA ARG A 171 -16.27 -3.18 11.70
C ARG A 171 -16.37 -2.50 10.34
N ILE A 172 -17.58 -2.30 9.86
CA ILE A 172 -17.84 -1.69 8.55
C ILE A 172 -18.85 -0.56 8.70
N THR A 173 -18.58 0.54 8.00
CA THR A 173 -19.54 1.61 7.73
C THR A 173 -19.54 1.87 6.24
N MET A 174 -20.70 1.78 5.60
CA MET A 174 -20.83 1.98 4.15
C MET A 174 -22.22 2.34 3.69
N ASP A 175 -22.33 2.83 2.46
CA ASP A 175 -23.61 3.32 1.95
C ASP A 175 -24.34 2.24 1.10
N ASP A 176 -23.65 1.46 0.26
CA ASP A 176 -24.24 0.43 -0.63
C ASP A 176 -24.19 -1.03 -0.08
N SER A 177 -23.62 -2.00 -0.81
CA SER A 177 -23.86 -3.45 -0.61
C SER A 177 -22.69 -4.21 0.01
N VAL A 178 -22.93 -4.94 1.10
CA VAL A 178 -21.88 -5.67 1.84
C VAL A 178 -22.07 -7.18 1.77
N ARG A 179 -20.98 -7.90 1.48
CA ARG A 179 -20.88 -9.35 1.62
C ARG A 179 -19.74 -9.74 2.54
N ILE A 180 -20.08 -10.35 3.67
CA ILE A 180 -19.11 -10.74 4.70
C ILE A 180 -19.15 -12.23 4.93
N THR A 181 -17.98 -12.83 5.03
CA THR A 181 -17.78 -14.14 5.63
C THR A 181 -16.83 -13.97 6.81
N ALA A 182 -17.34 -14.09 8.02
CA ALA A 182 -16.57 -13.90 9.25
C ALA A 182 -16.58 -15.19 10.08
N HIS A 183 -15.45 -15.51 10.70
CA HIS A 183 -15.32 -16.67 11.58
C HIS A 183 -15.03 -16.30 13.05
N GLY A 184 -15.05 -15.00 13.38
CA GLY A 184 -14.55 -14.46 14.65
C GLY A 184 -15.57 -13.85 15.59
N ASP A 185 -15.04 -13.18 16.61
CA ASP A 185 -15.70 -12.86 17.88
C ASP A 185 -16.69 -11.69 17.82
N SER A 186 -16.62 -10.82 16.81
CA SER A 186 -17.46 -9.61 16.76
C SER A 186 -17.64 -9.06 15.36
N VAL A 187 -18.90 -8.97 14.90
CA VAL A 187 -19.25 -8.33 13.63
C VAL A 187 -20.20 -7.15 13.88
N ARG A 188 -19.72 -5.94 13.53
CA ARG A 188 -20.48 -4.70 13.59
C ARG A 188 -20.57 -4.03 12.22
N ILE A 189 -21.79 -3.85 11.75
CA ILE A 189 -22.05 -3.29 10.42
C ILE A 189 -23.05 -2.15 10.53
N THR A 190 -22.75 -1.07 9.81
CA THR A 190 -23.67 0.03 9.53
C THR A 190 -23.77 0.20 8.02
N VAL A 191 -24.95 -0.02 7.46
CA VAL A 191 -25.27 0.16 6.03
C VAL A 191 -26.44 1.13 5.89
N LEU A 192 -26.36 2.06 4.94
CA LEU A 192 -27.37 3.12 4.79
C LEU A 192 -28.46 2.80 3.74
N ASP A 193 -28.13 2.24 2.58
CA ASP A 193 -29.08 2.24 1.45
C ASP A 193 -29.44 0.85 0.88
N ASP A 194 -28.47 -0.04 0.62
CA ASP A 194 -28.73 -1.19 -0.28
C ASP A 194 -28.94 -2.54 0.41
N SER A 195 -27.89 -3.37 0.47
CA SER A 195 -28.06 -4.80 0.79
C SER A 195 -26.95 -5.38 1.66
N VAL A 196 -27.35 -6.20 2.64
CA VAL A 196 -26.43 -6.83 3.60
C VAL A 196 -26.53 -8.34 3.53
N ARG A 197 -25.44 -9.00 3.14
CA ARG A 197 -25.33 -10.47 3.16
C ARG A 197 -24.18 -10.92 4.05
N ILE A 198 -24.50 -11.65 5.10
CA ILE A 198 -23.52 -12.10 6.10
C ILE A 198 -23.56 -13.61 6.21
N THR A 199 -22.39 -14.22 6.35
CA THR A 199 -22.22 -15.62 6.73
C THR A 199 -21.22 -15.67 7.88
N ALA A 200 -21.71 -15.93 9.09
CA ALA A 200 -20.92 -16.00 10.31
C ALA A 200 -21.10 -17.36 11.02
N ARG A 201 -20.11 -17.80 11.81
CA ARG A 201 -20.14 -19.12 12.50
C ARG A 201 -20.40 -19.10 14.02
N GLN A 202 -20.33 -17.96 14.73
CA GLN A 202 -20.70 -17.75 16.17
C GLN A 202 -20.43 -16.26 16.53
N ASP A 203 -20.26 -15.83 17.79
CA ASP A 203 -21.26 -15.34 18.77
C ASP A 203 -21.17 -13.79 18.81
N ASP A 204 -22.22 -13.05 19.18
CA ASP A 204 -22.28 -11.57 19.20
C ASP A 204 -22.26 -10.82 17.84
N PHE A 205 -23.46 -10.72 17.27
CA PHE A 205 -23.75 -9.93 16.08
C PHE A 205 -24.47 -8.62 16.43
N SER A 206 -24.02 -7.50 15.87
CA SER A 206 -24.77 -6.23 15.90
C SER A 206 -24.89 -5.61 14.51
N LEU A 207 -26.13 -5.51 14.02
CA LEU A 207 -26.49 -4.74 12.83
C LEU A 207 -27.17 -3.45 13.26
N ALA A 208 -26.62 -2.32 12.83
CA ALA A 208 -27.32 -1.05 12.85
C ALA A 208 -27.68 -0.73 11.40
N ALA A 209 -28.97 -0.66 11.11
CA ALA A 209 -29.51 -0.07 9.88
C ALA A 209 -30.02 1.33 10.23
#